data_AF-A0A524DEL6-F1
#
_entry.id   AF-A0A524DEL6-F1
#
_cell.length_a   1.000
_cell.length_b   1.000
_cell.length_c   1.000
_cell.angle_alpha   90.00
_cell.angle_beta   90.00
_cell.angle_gamma   90.00
#
_symmetry.space_group_name_H-M   'P 1'
#
loop_
_entity.id
_entity.type
_entity.pdbx_description
1 polymer ?
#
loop_
_entity_poly.entity_id
_entity_poly.type
_entity_poly.pdbx_seq_one_letter_code
_entity_poly.pdbx_strand_id
1 'polypeptide(L)'
;MTLDFSGRIEAGVNEVFPNVLLQRCVFHTIQLLTRGLIKEFAKIKKEHLLDHIEEWLVLRRDTLSIEKNEQATEITPFQFNDVDLAKQIYVQLRNCLSHNNPKQIEHELHSFFSTPLFHNWEGKEVFMAKYTDLFINKKLKYSVKGIKYIIPKIYKGFRAAIRKIRKGLEKSKSHFNKVKYLILMNPINMNPYHRKKLRKYLKEFPWLRSYRQLLVKFYYQFRLPPEKRSSLSFLSHFLTETSHSWLRSAVQTLIENEENVFRFQHFPELFPRVKFSKSIKVVNESVNKLVNQLHQTQCGMRTLENIRMRVSHRLNCPIIISPALLEKIK
;
A
#
# COMPACT_ATOMS: atom_id res chain seq x y z
N MET A 1 -13.32 3.92 -31.83
CA MET A 1 -12.80 5.02 -30.98
C MET A 1 -12.17 4.43 -29.72
N THR A 2 -11.02 4.95 -29.27
CA THR A 2 -10.37 4.49 -28.04
C THR A 2 -10.66 5.44 -26.88
N LEU A 3 -11.23 4.94 -25.80
CA LEU A 3 -11.64 5.71 -24.62
C LEU A 3 -11.01 5.16 -23.32
N ASP A 4 -11.06 5.95 -22.25
CA ASP A 4 -10.79 5.47 -20.91
C ASP A 4 -12.03 4.77 -20.30
N PHE A 5 -12.07 4.60 -18.98
CA PHE A 5 -13.22 4.01 -18.27
C PHE A 5 -14.20 5.07 -17.74
N SER A 6 -14.21 6.29 -18.32
CA SER A 6 -15.14 7.34 -17.92
C SER A 6 -16.52 7.13 -18.55
N GLY A 7 -17.51 6.75 -17.73
CA GLY A 7 -18.89 6.61 -18.18
C GLY A 7 -19.47 7.89 -18.79
N ARG A 8 -19.04 9.07 -18.33
CA ARG A 8 -19.45 10.36 -18.91
C ARG A 8 -18.95 10.55 -20.34
N ILE A 9 -17.68 10.19 -20.59
CA ILE A 9 -17.09 10.32 -21.93
C ILE A 9 -17.73 9.31 -22.87
N GLU A 10 -17.91 8.08 -22.40
CA GLU A 10 -18.60 7.03 -23.15
C GLU A 10 -20.03 7.40 -23.52
N ALA A 11 -20.82 7.94 -22.57
CA ALA A 11 -22.18 8.40 -22.85
C ALA A 11 -22.21 9.48 -23.94
N GLY A 12 -21.34 10.50 -23.85
CA GLY A 12 -21.28 11.55 -24.87
C GLY A 12 -20.81 11.04 -26.23
N VAL A 13 -19.90 10.06 -26.27
CA VAL A 13 -19.49 9.43 -27.54
C VAL A 13 -20.62 8.61 -28.14
N ASN A 14 -21.38 7.87 -27.33
CA ASN A 14 -22.51 7.09 -27.82
C ASN A 14 -23.67 8.00 -28.28
N GLU A 15 -23.85 9.16 -27.67
CA GLU A 15 -24.85 10.15 -28.09
C GLU A 15 -24.51 10.75 -29.48
N VAL A 16 -23.25 11.12 -29.69
CA VAL A 16 -22.80 11.77 -30.93
C VAL A 16 -22.47 10.77 -32.04
N PHE A 17 -21.98 9.58 -31.67
CA PHE A 17 -21.55 8.51 -32.58
C PHE A 17 -22.13 7.15 -32.15
N PRO A 18 -23.45 6.93 -32.26
CA PRO A 18 -24.13 5.76 -31.69
C PRO A 18 -23.65 4.41 -32.22
N ASN A 19 -23.09 4.39 -33.43
CA ASN A 19 -22.61 3.17 -34.10
C ASN A 19 -21.09 2.98 -34.00
N VAL A 20 -20.38 3.81 -33.20
CA VAL A 20 -18.93 3.71 -33.12
C VAL A 20 -18.50 2.54 -32.23
N LEU A 21 -17.60 1.71 -32.75
CA LEU A 21 -16.99 0.67 -31.94
C LEU A 21 -16.07 1.30 -30.90
N LEU A 22 -16.37 1.03 -29.62
CA LEU A 22 -15.56 1.48 -28.49
C LEU A 22 -14.47 0.49 -28.15
N GLN A 23 -13.32 1.01 -27.72
CA GLN A 23 -12.22 0.22 -27.20
C GLN A 23 -11.61 0.91 -25.99
N ARG A 24 -11.33 0.14 -24.92
CA ARG A 24 -10.63 0.67 -23.76
C ARG A 24 -9.14 0.82 -24.04
N CYS A 25 -8.60 1.95 -23.66
CA CYS A 25 -7.18 2.26 -23.78
C CYS A 25 -6.34 1.35 -22.86
N VAL A 26 -5.38 0.61 -23.43
CA VAL A 26 -4.49 -0.31 -22.69
C VAL A 26 -3.79 0.37 -21.51
N PHE A 27 -3.36 1.63 -21.68
CA PHE A 27 -2.77 2.42 -20.59
C PHE A 27 -3.74 2.57 -19.41
N HIS A 28 -4.98 2.97 -19.69
CA HIS A 28 -6.02 3.16 -18.67
C HIS A 28 -6.46 1.83 -18.06
N THR A 29 -6.46 0.73 -18.83
CA THR A 29 -6.72 -0.62 -18.33
C THR A 29 -5.68 -1.04 -17.30
N ILE A 30 -4.40 -0.84 -17.61
CA ILE A 30 -3.30 -1.08 -16.66
C ILE A 30 -3.41 -0.14 -15.46
N GLN A 31 -3.71 1.14 -15.69
CA GLN A 31 -3.81 2.15 -14.65
C GLN A 31 -4.96 1.86 -13.67
N LEU A 32 -6.10 1.38 -14.16
CA LEU A 32 -7.26 0.99 -13.35
C LEU A 32 -6.88 -0.11 -12.35
N LEU A 33 -6.31 -1.22 -12.85
CA LEU A 33 -5.88 -2.33 -11.98
C LEU A 33 -4.81 -1.89 -10.97
N THR A 34 -3.78 -1.19 -11.45
CA THR A 34 -2.65 -0.76 -10.60
C THR A 34 -3.08 0.24 -9.52
N ARG A 35 -4.05 1.13 -9.78
CA ARG A 35 -4.64 2.00 -8.75
C ARG A 35 -5.38 1.20 -7.68
N GLY A 36 -6.15 0.19 -8.08
CA GLY A 36 -6.79 -0.75 -7.16
C GLY A 36 -5.77 -1.47 -6.28
N LEU A 37 -4.73 -2.04 -6.88
CA LEU A 37 -3.64 -2.72 -6.18
C LEU A 37 -2.85 -1.80 -5.25
N ILE A 38 -2.67 -0.52 -5.59
CA ILE A 38 -2.02 0.44 -4.69
C ILE A 38 -2.81 0.62 -3.39
N LYS A 39 -4.15 0.65 -3.47
CA LYS A 39 -5.02 0.72 -2.28
C LYS A 39 -4.97 -0.58 -1.48
N GLU A 40 -4.98 -1.72 -2.15
CA GLU A 40 -4.80 -3.02 -1.51
C GLU A 40 -3.46 -3.11 -0.76
N PHE A 41 -2.36 -2.72 -1.40
CA PHE A 41 -1.04 -2.71 -0.76
C PHE A 41 -0.95 -1.72 0.39
N ALA A 42 -1.71 -0.61 0.36
CA ALA A 42 -1.79 0.30 1.50
C ALA A 42 -2.53 -0.35 2.69
N LYS A 43 -3.61 -1.09 2.42
CA LYS A 43 -4.35 -1.89 3.41
C LYS A 43 -3.45 -2.97 4.03
N ILE A 44 -2.82 -3.82 3.20
CA ILE A 44 -1.90 -4.88 3.66
C ILE A 44 -0.76 -4.30 4.50
N LYS A 45 -0.17 -3.17 4.08
CA LYS A 45 0.87 -2.49 4.87
C LYS A 45 0.35 -2.03 6.23
N LYS A 46 -0.90 -1.57 6.28
CA LYS A 46 -1.51 -1.15 7.54
C LYS A 46 -1.63 -2.36 8.48
N GLU A 47 -2.32 -3.39 8.02
CA GLU A 47 -2.63 -4.61 8.78
C GLU A 47 -1.36 -5.33 9.26
N HIS A 48 -0.37 -5.55 8.40
CA HIS A 48 0.79 -6.36 8.77
C HIS A 48 1.94 -5.59 9.43
N LEU A 49 2.03 -4.27 9.24
CA LEU A 49 3.21 -3.50 9.64
C LEU A 49 2.88 -2.27 10.48
N LEU A 50 1.91 -1.44 10.08
CA LEU A 50 1.61 -0.22 10.84
C LEU A 50 0.90 -0.54 12.15
N ASP A 51 -0.12 -1.38 12.11
CA ASP A 51 -0.89 -1.75 13.30
C ASP A 51 0.03 -2.49 14.28
N HIS A 52 0.92 -3.36 13.78
CA HIS A 52 1.94 -4.01 14.60
C HIS A 52 2.91 -3.00 15.26
N ILE A 53 3.42 -2.02 14.52
CA ILE A 53 4.28 -0.96 15.09
C ILE A 53 3.52 -0.15 16.16
N GLU A 54 2.22 0.09 15.95
CA GLU A 54 1.38 0.81 16.89
C GLU A 54 1.18 0.03 18.19
N GLU A 55 0.93 -1.28 18.13
CA GLU A 55 0.84 -2.10 19.33
C GLU A 55 2.14 -2.08 20.17
N TRP A 56 3.31 -2.10 19.54
CA TRP A 56 4.59 -1.90 20.24
C TRP A 56 4.71 -0.51 20.89
N LEU A 57 4.13 0.52 20.27
CA LEU A 57 4.08 1.88 20.79
C LEU A 57 3.12 2.01 21.97
N VAL A 58 1.98 1.33 21.91
CA VAL A 58 1.01 1.21 23.01
C VAL A 58 1.66 0.53 24.20
N LEU A 59 2.21 -0.69 24.03
CA LEU A 59 2.91 -1.42 25.09
C LEU A 59 4.01 -0.57 25.75
N ARG A 60 4.81 0.16 24.96
CA ARG A 60 5.83 1.06 25.51
C ARG A 60 5.24 2.18 26.38
N ARG A 61 4.13 2.79 25.96
CA ARG A 61 3.46 3.84 26.73
C ARG A 61 2.90 3.26 28.02
N ASP A 62 2.24 2.11 27.93
CA ASP A 62 1.60 1.48 29.09
C ASP A 62 2.61 1.10 30.16
N THR A 63 3.73 0.48 29.76
CA THR A 63 4.81 0.16 30.71
C THR A 63 5.38 1.40 31.39
N LEU A 64 5.50 2.53 30.68
CA LEU A 64 5.96 3.79 31.28
C LEU A 64 4.96 4.39 32.27
N SER A 65 3.66 4.37 31.95
CA SER A 65 2.62 4.88 32.83
C SER A 65 2.49 4.04 34.10
N ILE A 66 2.54 2.71 33.96
CA ILE A 66 2.56 1.77 35.09
C ILE A 66 3.74 2.04 36.04
N GLU A 67 4.94 2.28 35.49
CA GLU A 67 6.13 2.59 36.30
C GLU A 67 6.03 3.94 37.06
N LYS A 68 5.20 4.86 36.58
CA LYS A 68 4.93 6.14 37.23
C LYS A 68 3.74 6.11 38.19
N ASN A 69 3.12 4.95 38.38
CA ASN A 69 1.87 4.80 39.13
C ASN A 69 0.72 5.65 38.56
N GLU A 70 0.75 5.94 37.25
CA GLU A 70 -0.38 6.55 36.55
C GLU A 70 -1.48 5.47 36.34
N GLN A 71 -2.75 5.87 36.31
CA GLN A 71 -3.84 4.96 35.97
C GLN A 71 -3.59 4.37 34.57
N ALA A 72 -3.36 3.07 34.53
CA ALA A 72 -3.21 2.35 33.26
C ALA A 72 -4.60 2.21 32.63
N THR A 73 -4.77 2.69 31.41
CA THR A 73 -5.95 2.37 30.60
C THR A 73 -6.01 0.86 30.39
N GLU A 74 -7.22 0.29 30.48
CA GLU A 74 -7.44 -1.12 30.22
C GLU A 74 -7.09 -1.41 28.75
N ILE A 75 -6.00 -2.15 28.53
CA ILE A 75 -5.49 -2.45 27.19
C ILE A 75 -6.26 -3.65 26.67
N THR A 76 -7.03 -3.45 25.61
CA THR A 76 -7.59 -4.55 24.80
C THR A 76 -6.49 -5.55 24.44
N PRO A 77 -6.78 -6.86 24.34
CA PRO A 77 -5.79 -7.86 23.98
C PRO A 77 -5.06 -7.48 22.68
N PHE A 78 -3.74 -7.61 22.70
CA PHE A 78 -2.89 -7.35 21.53
C PHE A 78 -3.18 -8.38 20.43
N GLN A 79 -3.24 -7.94 19.18
CA GLN A 79 -3.47 -8.82 18.03
C GLN A 79 -2.20 -9.58 17.63
N PHE A 80 -1.02 -9.01 17.91
CA PHE A 80 0.26 -9.62 17.56
C PHE A 80 0.85 -10.41 18.73
N ASN A 81 1.03 -11.73 18.51
CA ASN A 81 1.50 -12.68 19.53
C ASN A 81 2.82 -12.28 20.18
N ASP A 82 3.75 -11.67 19.44
CA ASP A 82 5.04 -11.21 19.96
C ASP A 82 4.91 -9.98 20.86
N VAL A 83 3.95 -9.09 20.59
CA VAL A 83 3.61 -7.97 21.48
C VAL A 83 2.97 -8.50 22.76
N ASP A 84 2.02 -9.43 22.65
CA ASP A 84 1.38 -10.05 23.82
C ASP A 84 2.39 -10.81 24.68
N LEU A 85 3.27 -11.60 24.06
CA LEU A 85 4.38 -12.25 24.76
C LEU A 85 5.24 -11.23 25.51
N ALA A 86 5.60 -10.10 24.89
CA ALA A 86 6.35 -9.06 25.56
C ALA A 86 5.59 -8.41 26.73
N LYS A 87 4.26 -8.30 26.65
CA LYS A 87 3.40 -7.89 27.78
C LYS A 87 3.50 -8.90 28.93
N GLN A 88 3.42 -10.19 28.63
CA GLN A 88 3.56 -11.25 29.64
C GLN A 88 4.95 -11.22 30.30
N ILE A 89 6.01 -11.04 29.51
CA ILE A 89 7.38 -10.85 30.02
C ILE A 89 7.45 -9.66 30.97
N TYR A 90 6.84 -8.53 30.61
CA TYR A 90 6.81 -7.35 31.47
C TYR A 90 6.06 -7.59 32.79
N VAL A 91 4.92 -8.27 32.75
CA VAL A 91 4.17 -8.65 33.96
C VAL A 91 5.01 -9.53 34.88
N GLN A 92 5.68 -10.55 34.34
CA GLN A 92 6.55 -11.41 35.13
C GLN A 92 7.75 -10.63 35.70
N LEU A 93 8.37 -9.74 34.93
CA LEU A 93 9.40 -8.84 35.44
C LEU A 93 8.88 -8.00 36.62
N ARG A 94 7.69 -7.42 36.53
CA ARG A 94 7.11 -6.67 37.65
C ARG A 94 6.92 -7.53 38.90
N ASN A 95 6.46 -8.76 38.74
CA ASN A 95 6.28 -9.70 39.84
C ASN A 95 7.62 -10.04 40.52
N CYS A 96 8.69 -10.26 39.74
CA CYS A 96 10.01 -10.47 40.31
C CYS A 96 10.50 -9.23 41.08
N LEU A 97 10.25 -8.04 40.53
CA LEU A 97 10.76 -6.76 41.04
C LEU A 97 9.92 -6.12 42.17
N SER A 98 8.75 -6.67 42.50
CA SER A 98 7.87 -6.13 43.55
C SER A 98 8.30 -6.54 44.97
N HIS A 99 9.24 -7.49 45.10
CA HIS A 99 9.74 -7.95 46.39
C HIS A 99 10.60 -6.89 47.09
N ASN A 100 10.51 -6.84 48.42
CA ASN A 100 11.30 -5.90 49.24
C ASN A 100 12.74 -6.39 49.49
N ASN A 101 12.97 -7.71 49.44
CA ASN A 101 14.28 -8.31 49.75
C ASN A 101 15.18 -8.38 48.50
N PRO A 102 16.38 -7.77 48.52
CA PRO A 102 17.27 -7.79 47.37
C PRO A 102 17.68 -9.16 46.85
N LYS A 103 17.93 -10.11 47.76
CA LYS A 103 18.32 -11.47 47.39
C LYS A 103 17.17 -12.24 46.75
N GLN A 104 15.94 -11.97 47.20
CA GLN A 104 14.75 -12.58 46.62
C GLN A 104 14.53 -12.07 45.20
N ILE A 105 14.67 -10.76 44.95
CA ILE A 105 14.59 -10.20 43.59
C ILE A 105 15.63 -10.86 42.67
N GLU A 106 16.86 -11.00 43.12
CA GLU A 106 17.92 -11.67 42.35
C GLU A 106 17.54 -13.12 42.00
N HIS A 107 17.10 -13.90 42.99
CA HIS A 107 16.70 -15.29 42.79
C HIS A 107 15.52 -15.44 41.82
N GLU A 108 14.46 -14.65 42.02
CA GLU A 108 13.26 -14.65 41.18
C GLU A 108 13.57 -14.28 39.73
N LEU A 109 14.43 -13.28 39.51
CA LEU A 109 14.87 -12.92 38.16
C LEU A 109 15.67 -14.06 37.50
N HIS A 110 16.60 -14.69 38.23
CA HIS A 110 17.36 -15.83 37.72
C HIS A 110 16.47 -17.02 37.35
N SER A 111 15.48 -17.32 38.21
CA SER A 111 14.47 -18.34 37.94
C SER A 111 13.67 -18.00 36.69
N PHE A 112 13.13 -16.77 36.61
CA PHE A 112 12.37 -16.29 35.46
C PHE A 112 13.17 -16.35 34.15
N PHE A 113 14.44 -15.94 34.16
CA PHE A 113 15.28 -16.00 32.96
C PHE A 113 15.57 -17.41 32.48
N SER A 114 15.40 -18.41 33.34
CA SER A 114 15.55 -19.84 32.99
C SER A 114 14.26 -20.43 32.40
N THR A 115 13.13 -19.71 32.44
CA THR A 115 11.85 -20.22 31.93
C THR A 115 11.78 -20.26 30.41
N PRO A 116 10.95 -21.17 29.83
CA PRO A 116 10.66 -21.19 28.39
C PRO A 116 10.05 -19.88 27.90
N LEU A 117 9.24 -19.22 28.73
CA LEU A 117 8.60 -17.93 28.40
C LEU A 117 9.65 -16.88 28.02
N PHE A 118 10.68 -16.71 28.85
CA PHE A 118 11.77 -15.78 28.58
C PHE A 118 12.68 -16.25 27.43
N HIS A 119 12.92 -17.57 27.32
CA HIS A 119 13.75 -18.14 26.26
C HIS A 119 13.17 -17.94 24.86
N ASN A 120 11.85 -18.00 24.73
CA ASN A 120 11.14 -17.86 23.45
C ASN A 120 10.92 -16.39 23.05
N TRP A 121 11.23 -15.43 23.93
CA TRP A 121 11.06 -14.02 23.62
C TRP A 121 12.20 -13.48 22.75
N GLU A 122 11.87 -12.95 21.57
CA GLU A 122 12.84 -12.39 20.61
C GLU A 122 13.73 -11.28 21.23
N GLY A 123 13.21 -10.55 22.22
CA GLY A 123 13.93 -9.48 22.91
C GLY A 123 15.01 -9.95 23.90
N LYS A 124 15.08 -11.25 24.20
CA LYS A 124 15.96 -11.85 25.23
C LYS A 124 17.41 -11.41 25.10
N GLU A 125 18.02 -11.51 23.92
CA GLU A 125 19.45 -11.24 23.76
C GLU A 125 19.79 -9.77 24.09
N VAL A 126 18.98 -8.85 23.59
CA VAL A 126 19.14 -7.41 23.81
C VAL A 126 18.92 -7.05 25.27
N PHE A 127 17.93 -7.68 25.90
CA PHE A 127 17.66 -7.50 27.31
C PHE A 127 18.82 -8.04 28.17
N MET A 128 19.25 -9.28 27.93
CA MET A 128 20.30 -9.93 28.71
C MET A 128 21.63 -9.19 28.60
N ALA A 129 22.01 -8.70 27.41
CA ALA A 129 23.19 -7.86 27.25
C ALA A 129 23.13 -6.58 28.10
N LYS A 130 21.94 -5.98 28.26
CA LYS A 130 21.75 -4.81 29.12
C LYS A 130 21.70 -5.15 30.60
N TYR A 131 21.14 -6.31 30.94
CA TYR A 131 21.07 -6.81 32.29
C TYR A 131 22.48 -7.15 32.82
N THR A 132 23.28 -7.92 32.07
CA THR A 132 24.65 -8.29 32.47
C THR A 132 25.58 -7.08 32.58
N ASP A 133 25.43 -6.08 31.71
CA ASP A 133 26.17 -4.81 31.76
C ASP A 133 26.00 -4.06 33.10
N LEU A 134 24.88 -4.25 33.80
CA LEU A 134 24.65 -3.65 35.13
C LEU A 134 25.64 -4.15 36.18
N PHE A 135 26.03 -5.42 36.08
CA PHE A 135 26.84 -6.10 37.08
C PHE A 135 28.31 -6.17 36.68
N ILE A 136 28.60 -6.36 35.40
CA ILE A 136 29.98 -6.45 34.90
C ILE A 136 30.62 -5.07 34.82
N ASN A 137 30.06 -4.17 34.00
CA ASN A 137 30.68 -2.87 33.72
C ASN A 137 30.34 -1.83 34.78
N LYS A 138 29.07 -1.80 35.21
CA LYS A 138 28.58 -0.83 36.21
C LYS A 138 28.78 -1.27 37.65
N LYS A 139 29.23 -2.52 37.88
CA LYS A 139 29.57 -3.08 39.20
C LYS A 139 28.47 -2.90 40.25
N LEU A 140 27.20 -2.90 39.83
CA LEU A 140 26.07 -2.85 40.76
C LEU A 140 25.98 -4.17 41.53
N LYS A 141 25.44 -4.12 42.75
CA LYS A 141 25.19 -5.29 43.60
C LYS A 141 23.75 -5.26 44.11
N TYR A 142 23.17 -6.44 44.31
CA TYR A 142 21.86 -6.60 44.93
C TYR A 142 21.91 -6.25 46.42
N SER A 143 21.78 -4.96 46.71
CA SER A 143 21.66 -4.40 48.05
C SER A 143 20.49 -3.43 48.12
N VAL A 144 20.05 -3.06 49.32
CA VAL A 144 18.95 -2.11 49.53
C VAL A 144 19.20 -0.80 48.76
N LYS A 145 20.43 -0.27 48.81
CA LYS A 145 20.82 0.92 48.04
C LYS A 145 20.96 0.63 46.54
N GLY A 146 21.49 -0.54 46.17
CA GLY A 146 21.72 -0.94 44.78
C GLY A 146 20.42 -1.08 43.97
N ILE A 147 19.38 -1.61 44.59
CA ILE A 147 18.08 -1.86 43.94
C ILE A 147 17.43 -0.61 43.38
N LYS A 148 17.56 0.52 44.09
CA LYS A 148 17.09 1.84 43.63
C LYS A 148 17.64 2.21 42.25
N TYR A 149 18.83 1.70 41.89
CA TYR A 149 19.46 1.92 40.59
C TYR A 149 19.29 0.75 39.61
N ILE A 150 19.14 -0.47 40.10
CA ILE A 150 18.98 -1.68 39.29
C ILE A 150 17.60 -1.72 38.64
N ILE A 151 16.51 -1.56 39.42
CA ILE A 151 15.14 -1.70 38.94
C ILE A 151 14.84 -0.78 37.73
N PRO A 152 15.10 0.54 37.79
CA PRO A 152 14.84 1.41 36.65
C PRO A 152 15.66 1.02 35.40
N LYS A 153 16.85 0.45 35.61
CA LYS A 153 17.71 0.00 34.50
C LYS A 153 17.23 -1.31 33.89
N ILE A 154 16.62 -2.21 34.67
CA ILE A 154 15.97 -3.42 34.15
C ILE A 154 14.80 -3.03 33.24
N TYR A 155 13.91 -2.15 33.69
CA TYR A 155 12.81 -1.65 32.85
C TYR A 155 13.30 -0.91 31.60
N LYS A 156 14.38 -0.13 31.73
CA LYS A 156 15.06 0.47 30.57
C LYS A 156 15.65 -0.57 29.62
N GLY A 157 16.12 -1.70 30.15
CA GLY A 157 16.57 -2.88 29.40
C GLY A 157 15.44 -3.47 28.56
N PHE A 158 14.31 -3.76 29.20
CA PHE A 158 13.09 -4.25 28.54
C PHE A 158 12.63 -3.30 27.43
N ARG A 159 12.50 -2.00 27.72
CA ARG A 159 12.14 -0.99 26.72
C ARG A 159 13.11 -0.91 25.54
N ALA A 160 14.39 -1.20 25.77
CA ALA A 160 15.36 -1.19 24.69
C ALA A 160 15.26 -2.44 23.81
N ALA A 161 14.90 -3.59 24.38
CA ALA A 161 14.61 -4.81 23.64
C ALA A 161 13.39 -4.63 22.72
N ILE A 162 12.24 -4.17 23.25
CA ILE A 162 11.05 -3.90 22.42
C ILE A 162 11.34 -2.86 21.34
N ARG A 163 12.15 -1.84 21.63
CA ARG A 163 12.56 -0.83 20.64
C ARG A 163 13.39 -1.43 19.51
N LYS A 164 14.24 -2.43 19.80
CA LYS A 164 15.04 -3.11 18.80
C LYS A 164 14.16 -3.95 17.85
N ILE A 165 13.20 -4.69 18.40
CA ILE A 165 12.21 -5.46 17.63
C ILE A 165 11.41 -4.52 16.72
N ARG A 166 10.83 -3.46 17.30
CA ARG A 166 10.07 -2.44 16.54
C ARG A 166 10.88 -1.78 15.42
N LYS A 167 12.17 -1.51 15.63
CA LYS A 167 13.07 -1.00 14.57
C LYS A 167 13.18 -1.98 13.39
N GLY A 168 13.11 -3.28 13.64
CA GLY A 168 13.02 -4.32 12.61
C GLY A 168 11.78 -4.11 11.74
N LEU A 169 10.61 -3.97 12.37
CA LEU A 169 9.35 -3.70 11.67
C LEU A 169 9.36 -2.37 10.90
N GLU A 170 9.92 -1.30 11.48
CA GLU A 170 10.09 -0.01 10.79
C GLU A 170 10.96 -0.14 9.52
N LYS A 171 12.00 -0.98 9.58
CA LYS A 171 12.85 -1.30 8.42
C LYS A 171 12.07 -2.09 7.37
N SER A 172 11.32 -3.12 7.77
CA SER A 172 10.43 -3.89 6.88
C SER A 172 9.39 -2.99 6.21
N LYS A 173 8.80 -2.03 6.94
CA LYS A 173 7.90 -0.99 6.39
C LYS A 173 8.59 -0.15 5.31
N SER A 174 9.82 0.30 5.58
CA SER A 174 10.60 1.07 4.61
C SER A 174 10.91 0.24 3.35
N HIS A 175 11.26 -1.03 3.52
CA HIS A 175 11.46 -1.96 2.41
C HIS A 175 10.17 -2.17 1.62
N PHE A 176 9.04 -2.45 2.27
CA PHE A 176 7.74 -2.65 1.60
C PHE A 176 7.38 -1.50 0.65
N ASN A 177 7.61 -0.25 1.07
CA ASN A 177 7.36 0.91 0.20
C ASN A 177 8.21 0.90 -1.08
N LYS A 178 9.46 0.41 -1.02
CA LYS A 178 10.33 0.23 -2.19
C LYS A 178 9.85 -0.92 -3.07
N VAL A 179 9.35 -1.98 -2.46
CA VAL A 179 8.85 -3.19 -3.15
C VAL A 179 7.59 -2.92 -3.93
N LYS A 180 6.66 -2.14 -3.36
CA LYS A 180 5.34 -1.85 -3.95
C LYS A 180 5.45 -1.47 -5.43
N TYR A 181 6.37 -0.57 -5.78
CA TYR A 181 6.57 -0.12 -7.15
C TYR A 181 7.14 -1.21 -8.06
N LEU A 182 8.07 -2.03 -7.54
CA LEU A 182 8.64 -3.16 -8.29
C LEU A 182 7.60 -4.25 -8.54
N ILE A 183 6.67 -4.48 -7.62
CA ILE A 183 5.57 -5.44 -7.84
C ILE A 183 4.72 -4.99 -9.02
N LEU A 184 4.37 -3.71 -9.06
CA LEU A 184 3.48 -3.12 -10.06
C LEU A 184 4.14 -2.91 -11.43
N MET A 185 5.47 -2.83 -11.49
CA MET A 185 6.19 -2.52 -12.72
C MET A 185 5.98 -3.60 -13.81
N ASN A 186 5.74 -3.15 -15.04
CA ASN A 186 5.64 -4.04 -16.19
C ASN A 186 6.93 -4.86 -16.36
N PRO A 187 6.88 -6.20 -16.52
CA PRO A 187 8.06 -7.04 -16.74
C PRO A 187 9.02 -6.56 -17.83
N ILE A 188 8.51 -5.91 -18.88
CA ILE A 188 9.31 -5.39 -20.00
C ILE A 188 10.21 -4.25 -19.54
N ASN A 189 9.72 -3.41 -18.64
CA ASN A 189 10.43 -2.24 -18.13
C ASN A 189 11.43 -2.62 -17.01
N MET A 190 11.54 -3.92 -16.67
CA MET A 190 12.45 -4.41 -15.64
C MET A 190 13.81 -4.79 -16.22
N ASN A 191 14.83 -4.00 -15.88
CA ASN A 191 16.23 -4.35 -16.07
C ASN A 191 16.66 -5.51 -15.11
N PRO A 192 17.84 -6.12 -15.32
CA PRO A 192 18.32 -7.22 -14.48
C PRO A 192 18.40 -6.86 -12.98
N TYR A 193 18.73 -5.61 -12.68
CA TYR A 193 18.79 -5.10 -11.31
C TYR A 193 17.42 -5.10 -10.61
N HIS A 194 16.37 -4.62 -11.30
CA HIS A 194 14.99 -4.66 -10.80
C HIS A 194 14.53 -6.08 -10.52
N ARG A 195 14.85 -7.03 -11.40
CA ARG A 195 14.50 -8.45 -11.22
C ARG A 195 15.21 -9.06 -10.01
N LYS A 196 16.51 -8.79 -9.82
CA LYS A 196 17.27 -9.26 -8.65
C LYS A 196 16.69 -8.70 -7.34
N LYS A 197 16.39 -7.39 -7.32
CA LYS A 197 15.73 -6.75 -6.17
C LYS A 197 14.36 -7.36 -5.89
N LEU A 198 13.50 -7.48 -6.91
CA LEU A 198 12.17 -8.06 -6.77
C LEU A 198 12.22 -9.48 -6.18
N ARG A 199 13.14 -10.33 -6.65
CA ARG A 199 13.33 -11.69 -6.08
C ARG A 199 13.68 -11.65 -4.59
N LYS A 200 14.62 -10.79 -4.20
CA LYS A 200 15.00 -10.62 -2.78
C LYS A 200 13.78 -10.21 -1.95
N TYR A 201 13.00 -9.27 -2.45
CA TYR A 201 11.84 -8.74 -1.75
C TYR A 201 10.66 -9.70 -1.69
N LEU A 202 10.45 -10.54 -2.71
CA LEU A 202 9.46 -11.61 -2.67
C LEU A 202 9.84 -12.76 -1.73
N LYS A 203 11.13 -12.87 -1.36
CA LYS A 203 11.56 -13.73 -0.25
C LYS A 203 11.20 -13.12 1.11
N GLU A 204 11.40 -11.80 1.24
CA GLU A 204 11.06 -11.04 2.45
C GLU A 204 9.55 -10.92 2.69
N PHE A 205 8.75 -10.78 1.63
CA PHE A 205 7.29 -10.65 1.69
C PHE A 205 6.61 -11.72 0.80
N PRO A 206 6.51 -12.99 1.27
CA PRO A 206 5.99 -14.09 0.46
C PRO A 206 4.57 -13.89 -0.06
N TRP A 207 3.71 -13.20 0.70
CA TRP A 207 2.32 -12.91 0.31
C TRP A 207 2.20 -12.02 -0.93
N LEU A 208 3.25 -11.29 -1.32
CA LEU A 208 3.25 -10.49 -2.56
C LEU A 208 3.51 -11.32 -3.83
N ARG A 209 3.87 -12.62 -3.69
CA ARG A 209 4.20 -13.48 -4.83
C ARG A 209 3.00 -13.74 -5.73
N SER A 210 1.85 -14.06 -5.15
CA SER A 210 0.59 -14.30 -5.87
C SER A 210 0.20 -13.05 -6.67
N TYR A 211 0.24 -11.88 -6.02
CA TYR A 211 -0.02 -10.59 -6.68
C TYR A 211 0.91 -10.37 -7.88
N ARG A 212 2.20 -10.64 -7.71
CA ARG A 212 3.17 -10.49 -8.81
C ARG A 212 2.88 -11.45 -9.96
N GLN A 213 2.58 -12.71 -9.67
CA GLN A 213 2.28 -13.72 -10.69
C GLN A 213 1.05 -13.33 -11.53
N LEU A 214 -0.04 -12.96 -10.85
CA LEU A 214 -1.27 -12.52 -11.50
C LEU A 214 -1.04 -11.25 -12.35
N LEU A 215 -0.30 -10.29 -11.83
CA LEU A 215 -0.01 -9.06 -12.55
C LEU A 215 0.89 -9.31 -13.78
N VAL A 216 1.87 -10.21 -13.67
CA VAL A 216 2.70 -10.64 -14.80
C VAL A 216 1.81 -11.30 -15.87
N LYS A 217 0.92 -12.22 -15.48
CA LYS A 217 -0.04 -12.85 -16.40
C LYS A 217 -0.91 -11.81 -17.10
N PHE A 218 -1.42 -10.82 -16.35
CA PHE A 218 -2.20 -9.70 -16.89
C PHE A 218 -1.42 -8.88 -17.91
N TYR A 219 -0.19 -8.47 -17.61
CA TYR A 219 0.64 -7.73 -18.57
C TYR A 219 0.92 -8.51 -19.86
N TYR A 220 1.07 -9.83 -19.77
CA TYR A 220 1.30 -10.66 -20.95
C TYR A 220 0.07 -10.78 -21.84
N GLN A 221 -1.16 -10.64 -21.32
CA GLN A 221 -2.37 -10.72 -22.14
C GLN A 221 -2.35 -9.71 -23.31
N PHE A 222 -1.84 -8.50 -23.08
CA PHE A 222 -1.75 -7.48 -24.12
C PHE A 222 -0.69 -7.75 -25.20
N ARG A 223 0.11 -8.81 -25.05
CA ARG A 223 1.16 -9.22 -25.98
C ARG A 223 0.89 -10.54 -26.67
N LEU A 224 0.00 -11.35 -26.10
CA LEU A 224 -0.39 -12.62 -26.68
C LEU A 224 -1.28 -12.36 -27.91
N PRO A 225 -1.24 -13.25 -28.92
CA PRO A 225 -2.22 -13.22 -29.99
C PRO A 225 -3.61 -13.59 -29.44
N PRO A 226 -4.71 -13.17 -30.09
CA PRO A 226 -6.08 -13.34 -29.59
C PRO A 226 -6.39 -14.75 -29.09
N GLU A 227 -5.98 -15.77 -29.85
CA GLU A 227 -6.29 -17.18 -29.63
C GLU A 227 -5.60 -17.76 -28.38
N LYS A 228 -4.53 -17.10 -27.90
CA LYS A 228 -3.75 -17.52 -26.72
C LYS A 228 -4.09 -16.71 -25.47
N ARG A 229 -4.96 -15.70 -25.57
CA ARG A 229 -5.33 -14.88 -24.42
C ARG A 229 -6.27 -15.65 -23.50
N SER A 230 -6.11 -15.42 -22.21
CA SER A 230 -7.00 -15.94 -21.17
C SER A 230 -8.04 -14.89 -20.84
N SER A 231 -9.25 -15.32 -20.46
CA SER A 231 -10.27 -14.41 -19.95
C SER A 231 -9.76 -13.62 -18.74
N LEU A 232 -10.10 -12.34 -18.62
CA LEU A 232 -9.79 -11.48 -17.48
C LEU A 232 -10.43 -11.95 -16.16
N SER A 233 -11.35 -12.93 -16.20
CA SER A 233 -11.90 -13.60 -15.01
C SER A 233 -10.83 -14.12 -14.04
N PHE A 234 -9.62 -14.48 -14.52
CA PHE A 234 -8.53 -14.88 -13.62
C PHE A 234 -8.12 -13.75 -12.64
N LEU A 235 -8.43 -12.48 -12.93
CA LEU A 235 -8.16 -11.36 -12.03
C LEU A 235 -8.93 -11.46 -10.71
N SER A 236 -10.02 -12.23 -10.64
CA SER A 236 -10.75 -12.50 -9.40
C SER A 236 -9.88 -13.18 -8.34
N HIS A 237 -8.79 -13.85 -8.73
CA HIS A 237 -7.81 -14.42 -7.79
C HIS A 237 -7.00 -13.36 -7.02
N PHE A 238 -7.10 -12.07 -7.40
CA PHE A 238 -6.61 -10.98 -6.55
C PHE A 238 -7.50 -10.73 -5.32
N LEU A 239 -8.74 -11.22 -5.35
CA LEU A 239 -9.77 -10.86 -4.38
C LEU A 239 -9.87 -11.90 -3.26
N THR A 240 -10.04 -11.39 -2.05
CA THR A 240 -10.43 -12.10 -0.84
C THR A 240 -11.65 -11.43 -0.23
N GLU A 241 -12.27 -12.06 0.76
CA GLU A 241 -13.39 -11.50 1.54
C GLU A 241 -13.06 -10.18 2.23
N THR A 242 -11.77 -9.88 2.43
CA THR A 242 -11.30 -8.65 3.06
C THR A 242 -10.61 -7.70 2.09
N SER A 243 -10.61 -7.95 0.78
CA SER A 243 -9.98 -7.04 -0.19
C SER A 243 -10.60 -5.65 -0.20
N HIS A 244 -9.76 -4.65 -0.46
CA HIS A 244 -10.14 -3.25 -0.55
C HIS A 244 -11.15 -3.03 -1.69
N SER A 245 -12.18 -2.22 -1.43
CA SER A 245 -13.29 -1.94 -2.36
C SER A 245 -12.81 -1.45 -3.73
N TRP A 246 -11.78 -0.61 -3.77
CA TRP A 246 -11.19 -0.13 -5.03
C TRP A 246 -10.55 -1.23 -5.87
N LEU A 247 -9.92 -2.25 -5.26
CA LEU A 247 -9.38 -3.37 -6.02
C LEU A 247 -10.52 -4.23 -6.57
N ARG A 248 -11.54 -4.50 -5.75
CA ARG A 248 -12.76 -5.21 -6.19
C ARG A 248 -13.42 -4.52 -7.38
N SER A 249 -13.68 -3.22 -7.26
CA SER A 249 -14.25 -2.41 -8.33
C SER A 249 -13.38 -2.44 -9.58
N ALA A 250 -12.05 -2.27 -9.46
CA ALA A 250 -11.15 -2.32 -10.61
C ALA A 250 -11.18 -3.69 -11.32
N VAL A 251 -11.15 -4.80 -10.56
CA VAL A 251 -11.22 -6.16 -11.11
C VAL A 251 -12.57 -6.38 -11.80
N GLN A 252 -13.67 -6.04 -11.13
CA GLN A 252 -15.02 -6.21 -11.67
C GLN A 252 -15.22 -5.42 -12.96
N THR A 253 -14.85 -4.13 -12.97
CA THR A 253 -14.95 -3.28 -14.16
C THR A 253 -14.11 -3.81 -15.32
N LEU A 254 -12.94 -4.39 -15.07
CA LEU A 254 -12.11 -4.98 -16.11
C LEU A 254 -12.73 -6.25 -16.70
N ILE A 255 -13.33 -7.11 -15.87
CA ILE A 255 -14.01 -8.31 -16.30
C ILE A 255 -15.26 -7.96 -17.13
N GLU A 256 -16.09 -7.03 -16.64
CA GLU A 256 -17.30 -6.56 -17.33
C GLU A 256 -17.01 -5.90 -18.68
N ASN A 257 -15.84 -5.25 -18.80
CA ASN A 257 -15.43 -4.56 -20.02
C ASN A 257 -14.41 -5.38 -20.83
N GLU A 258 -14.27 -6.68 -20.58
CA GLU A 258 -13.26 -7.53 -21.20
C GLU A 258 -13.25 -7.41 -22.73
N GLU A 259 -14.42 -7.53 -23.37
CA GLU A 259 -14.54 -7.39 -24.83
C GLU A 259 -14.03 -6.03 -25.31
N ASN A 260 -14.36 -4.95 -24.62
CA ASN A 260 -13.93 -3.60 -24.98
C ASN A 260 -12.44 -3.37 -24.72
N VAL A 261 -11.85 -4.04 -23.72
CA VAL A 261 -10.40 -4.03 -23.44
C VAL A 261 -9.63 -4.70 -24.57
N PHE A 262 -10.20 -5.75 -25.13
CA PHE A 262 -9.54 -6.63 -26.07
C PHE A 262 -10.03 -6.50 -27.52
N ARG A 263 -10.97 -5.60 -27.81
CA ARG A 263 -11.70 -5.50 -29.08
C ARG A 263 -10.89 -5.43 -30.36
N PHE A 264 -9.64 -4.96 -30.33
CA PHE A 264 -8.74 -5.03 -31.50
C PHE A 264 -8.49 -6.46 -31.99
N GLN A 265 -8.81 -7.49 -31.19
CA GLN A 265 -8.75 -8.89 -31.57
C GLN A 265 -9.63 -9.23 -32.79
N HIS A 266 -10.82 -8.63 -32.89
CA HIS A 266 -11.76 -8.87 -33.99
C HIS A 266 -11.66 -7.81 -35.09
N PHE A 267 -10.74 -6.85 -34.98
CA PHE A 267 -10.59 -5.79 -35.99
C PHE A 267 -10.34 -6.33 -37.41
N PRO A 268 -9.45 -7.32 -37.64
CA PRO A 268 -9.30 -7.90 -38.98
C PRO A 268 -10.53 -8.68 -39.47
N GLU A 269 -11.34 -9.25 -38.58
CA GLU A 269 -12.59 -9.95 -38.92
C GLU A 269 -13.73 -8.96 -39.25
N LEU A 270 -13.81 -7.86 -38.50
CA LEU A 270 -14.80 -6.79 -38.67
C LEU A 270 -14.46 -5.86 -39.85
N PHE A 271 -13.17 -5.74 -40.20
CA PHE A 271 -12.68 -4.85 -41.26
C PHE A 271 -11.63 -5.55 -42.14
N PRO A 272 -12.00 -6.61 -42.90
CA PRO A 272 -11.06 -7.42 -43.67
C PRO A 272 -10.33 -6.66 -44.79
N ARG A 273 -10.88 -5.52 -45.23
CA ARG A 273 -10.28 -4.65 -46.26
C ARG A 273 -9.22 -3.68 -45.71
N VAL A 274 -9.15 -3.50 -44.39
CA VAL A 274 -8.20 -2.59 -43.74
C VAL A 274 -6.92 -3.37 -43.43
N LYS A 275 -5.90 -3.23 -44.27
CA LYS A 275 -4.58 -3.82 -44.01
C LYS A 275 -3.96 -3.14 -42.78
N PHE A 276 -3.46 -3.94 -41.83
CA PHE A 276 -2.69 -3.42 -40.69
C PHE A 276 -1.50 -2.60 -41.22
N SER A 277 -1.58 -1.28 -41.09
CA SER A 277 -0.41 -0.45 -41.29
C SER A 277 0.58 -0.70 -40.15
N LYS A 278 1.86 -0.91 -40.46
CA LYS A 278 2.95 -0.94 -39.47
C LYS A 278 3.01 0.33 -38.60
N SER A 279 2.33 1.40 -39.02
CA SER A 279 2.19 2.65 -38.26
C SER A 279 1.07 2.65 -37.21
N ILE A 280 0.21 1.63 -37.14
CA ILE A 280 -0.73 1.46 -36.02
C ILE A 280 0.05 0.88 -34.83
N LYS A 281 0.92 1.72 -34.26
CA LYS A 281 1.44 1.49 -32.91
C LYS A 281 0.28 1.71 -31.95
N VAL A 282 -0.02 0.69 -31.15
CA VAL A 282 -0.93 0.75 -30.00
C VAL A 282 -0.30 1.63 -28.90
N VAL A 283 -0.08 2.91 -29.18
CA VAL A 283 0.22 3.98 -28.22
C VAL A 283 -0.16 5.30 -28.89
N ASN A 284 -1.44 5.69 -28.87
CA ASN A 284 -1.86 7.02 -29.31
C ASN A 284 -1.87 8.02 -28.15
N GLU A 285 -0.86 7.97 -27.27
CA GLU A 285 -0.70 8.98 -26.22
C GLU A 285 -0.21 10.31 -26.79
N SER A 286 0.60 10.29 -27.85
CA SER A 286 1.02 11.49 -28.59
C SER A 286 -0.14 12.11 -29.38
N VAL A 287 -0.95 11.29 -30.05
CA VAL A 287 -2.14 11.74 -30.78
C VAL A 287 -3.23 12.21 -29.81
N ASN A 288 -3.47 11.52 -28.71
CA ASN A 288 -4.40 11.98 -27.68
C ASN A 288 -3.88 13.22 -26.93
N LYS A 289 -2.56 13.40 -26.77
CA LYS A 289 -1.99 14.66 -26.26
C LYS A 289 -2.19 15.81 -27.24
N LEU A 290 -1.99 15.58 -28.54
CA LEU A 290 -2.24 16.58 -29.57
C LEU A 290 -3.71 16.94 -29.68
N VAL A 291 -4.61 15.96 -29.61
CA VAL A 291 -6.07 16.16 -29.60
C VAL A 291 -6.54 16.80 -28.29
N ASN A 292 -6.00 16.41 -27.14
CA ASN A 292 -6.29 17.07 -25.87
C ASN A 292 -5.69 18.47 -25.80
N GLN A 293 -4.52 18.71 -26.39
CA GLN A 293 -3.96 20.04 -26.55
C GLN A 293 -4.84 20.85 -27.48
N LEU A 294 -5.21 20.36 -28.67
CA LEU A 294 -6.16 21.02 -29.57
C LEU A 294 -7.49 21.33 -28.88
N HIS A 295 -8.05 20.39 -28.14
CA HIS A 295 -9.27 20.60 -27.36
C HIS A 295 -9.07 21.57 -26.19
N GLN A 296 -7.93 21.56 -25.50
CA GLN A 296 -7.59 22.56 -24.47
C GLN A 296 -7.27 23.93 -25.07
N THR A 297 -6.72 23.99 -26.28
CA THR A 297 -6.41 25.22 -27.00
C THR A 297 -7.69 25.81 -27.59
N GLN A 298 -8.59 24.98 -28.11
CA GLN A 298 -9.89 25.38 -28.67
C GLN A 298 -10.93 25.69 -27.56
N CYS A 299 -11.04 24.85 -26.53
CA CYS A 299 -12.08 24.94 -25.50
C CYS A 299 -11.56 25.41 -24.12
N GLY A 300 -10.26 25.41 -23.89
CA GLY A 300 -9.63 25.80 -22.61
C GLY A 300 -9.19 27.25 -22.52
N MET A 301 -9.18 28.00 -23.63
CA MET A 301 -9.00 29.46 -23.55
C MET A 301 -10.26 30.10 -22.96
N ARG A 302 -10.11 30.84 -21.86
CA ARG A 302 -11.14 31.70 -21.25
C ARG A 302 -11.31 32.99 -22.06
N THR A 303 -11.59 32.86 -23.34
CA THR A 303 -12.00 34.00 -24.16
C THR A 303 -13.49 34.25 -23.97
N LEU A 304 -13.91 35.51 -24.14
CA LEU A 304 -15.33 35.89 -24.07
C LEU A 304 -16.17 35.08 -25.07
N GLU A 305 -15.63 34.79 -26.26
CA GLU A 305 -16.30 33.97 -27.27
C GLU A 305 -16.56 32.54 -26.77
N ASN A 306 -15.58 31.92 -26.10
CA ASN A 306 -15.70 30.54 -25.59
C ASN A 306 -16.60 30.42 -24.36
N ILE A 307 -16.71 31.48 -23.56
CA ILE A 307 -17.67 31.57 -22.45
C ILE A 307 -19.07 31.76 -23.02
N ARG A 308 -19.25 32.68 -23.97
CA ARG A 308 -20.51 32.93 -24.67
C ARG A 308 -21.07 31.65 -25.30
N MET A 309 -20.22 30.91 -26.04
CA MET A 309 -20.59 29.65 -26.68
C MET A 309 -21.00 28.57 -25.67
N ARG A 310 -20.28 28.45 -24.54
CA ARG A 310 -20.59 27.46 -23.50
C ARG A 310 -21.91 27.73 -22.80
N VAL A 311 -22.17 29.00 -22.47
CA VAL A 311 -23.40 29.37 -21.77
C VAL A 311 -24.58 29.32 -22.75
N SER A 312 -24.41 29.75 -24.00
CA SER A 312 -25.47 29.65 -25.01
C SER A 312 -25.89 28.20 -25.29
N HIS A 313 -24.93 27.27 -25.34
CA HIS A 313 -25.20 25.86 -25.55
C HIS A 313 -25.83 25.18 -24.32
N ARG A 314 -25.52 25.64 -23.09
CA ARG A 314 -26.16 25.12 -21.87
C ARG A 314 -27.58 25.62 -21.66
N LEU A 315 -27.85 26.85 -22.08
CA LEU A 315 -29.17 27.49 -21.94
C LEU A 315 -30.04 27.36 -23.19
N ASN A 316 -29.52 26.74 -24.27
CA ASN A 316 -30.16 26.64 -25.58
C ASN A 316 -30.68 27.99 -26.13
N CYS A 317 -29.98 29.08 -25.82
CA CYS A 317 -30.35 30.41 -26.29
C CYS A 317 -29.11 31.25 -26.65
N PRO A 318 -29.18 32.12 -27.67
CA PRO A 318 -28.07 32.98 -28.03
C PRO A 318 -27.88 34.06 -26.96
N ILE A 319 -26.70 34.10 -26.32
CA ILE A 319 -26.35 35.16 -25.38
C ILE A 319 -25.81 36.35 -26.14
N ILE A 320 -26.33 37.54 -25.86
CA ILE A 320 -25.81 38.82 -26.38
C ILE A 320 -25.10 39.53 -25.23
N ILE A 321 -23.83 39.87 -25.42
CA ILE A 321 -23.04 40.64 -24.44
C ILE A 321 -23.15 42.11 -24.82
N SER A 322 -23.47 42.97 -23.86
CA SER A 322 -23.67 44.40 -24.16
C SER A 322 -22.36 45.06 -24.61
N PRO A 323 -22.42 46.02 -25.56
CA PRO A 323 -21.23 46.72 -26.05
C PRO A 323 -20.42 47.41 -24.94
N ALA A 324 -21.11 47.98 -23.94
CA ALA A 324 -20.47 48.64 -22.79
C ALA A 324 -19.65 47.70 -21.89
N LEU A 325 -19.94 46.39 -21.91
CA LEU A 325 -19.17 45.38 -21.19
C LEU A 325 -17.94 44.93 -21.99
N LEU A 326 -18.02 44.95 -23.32
CA LEU A 326 -16.91 44.64 -24.21
C LEU A 326 -15.82 45.72 -24.18
N GLU A 327 -16.20 47.00 -24.04
CA GLU A 327 -15.25 48.11 -23.90
C GLU A 327 -14.44 48.07 -22.59
N LYS A 328 -14.98 47.49 -21.52
CA LYS A 328 -14.29 47.37 -20.21
C LYS A 328 -13.31 46.20 -20.11
N ILE A 329 -13.32 45.28 -21.07
CA ILE A 329 -12.53 44.03 -21.05
C ILE A 329 -11.35 44.09 -22.03
N LYS A 330 -11.31 45.09 -22.93
CA LYS A 330 -10.09 45.48 -23.65
C LYS A 330 -9.22 46.33 -22.74
#